data_AF-A0A523R8U4-F1
#
_entry.id   AF-A0A523R8U4-F1
#
_cell.length_a   1.000
_cell.length_b   1.000
_cell.length_c   1.000
_cell.angle_alpha   90.00
_cell.angle_beta   90.00
_cell.angle_gamma   90.00
#
_symmetry.space_group_name_H-M   'P 1'
#
loop_
_entity.id
_entity.type
_entity.pdbx_description
1 polymer ?
#
loop_
_entity_poly.entity_id
_entity_poly.type
_entity_poly.pdbx_seq_one_letter_code
_entity_poly.pdbx_strand_id
1 'polypeptide(L)'
;MTDSSSHNVQLTKKFENGVYFTCEKCGSCCRGFKEGEVYLYQDDIKRLAEHLKVKGTSGLRDFAKKYLKVVNDSFFLKEPSAERGKTYRFKSLGFKFAGEDEHCQFLKDSRCTIHEARPFQCRAFPIGWNMLINNIKNFKDYSKRCLALQNSLENKGKFYSREEIILWATKEYEMEKEYFFEMRRNDFNIFNVYPFLSKDMLEKKP
;
A
#
# COMPACT_ATOMS: atom_id res chain seq x y z
N MET A 1 1.40 30.59 7.27
CA MET A 1 2.29 29.87 8.20
C MET A 1 1.88 28.42 8.18
N THR A 2 2.50 27.63 7.31
CA THR A 2 2.18 26.21 7.11
C THR A 2 2.95 25.41 8.16
N ASP A 3 2.25 24.97 9.20
CA ASP A 3 2.76 23.99 10.16
C ASP A 3 2.86 22.62 9.47
N SER A 4 3.90 22.45 8.66
CA SER A 4 4.30 21.16 8.10
C SER A 4 5.06 20.42 9.20
N SER A 5 4.33 19.61 9.97
CA SER A 5 4.89 18.41 10.60
C SER A 5 5.40 17.49 9.47
N SER A 6 6.58 17.84 8.94
CA SER A 6 7.20 17.17 7.81
C SER A 6 7.62 15.78 8.25
N HIS A 7 6.93 14.77 7.70
CA HIS A 7 7.41 13.41 7.74
C HIS A 7 8.77 13.38 7.04
N ASN A 8 9.85 13.23 7.80
CA ASN A 8 11.19 13.25 7.26
C ASN A 8 11.53 11.85 6.72
N VAL A 9 11.41 11.69 5.39
CA VAL A 9 11.77 10.45 4.70
C VAL A 9 13.29 10.24 4.79
N GLN A 10 13.69 9.23 5.55
CA GLN A 10 15.11 8.84 5.66
C GLN A 10 15.47 7.87 4.53
N LEU A 11 16.49 8.23 3.75
CA LEU A 11 17.03 7.40 2.67
C LEU A 11 18.35 6.76 3.10
N THR A 12 18.61 5.54 2.65
CA THR A 12 19.97 4.99 2.69
C THR A 12 20.85 5.57 1.58
N LYS A 13 22.17 5.49 1.74
CA LYS A 13 23.16 5.92 0.73
C LYS A 13 22.88 5.41 -0.69
N LYS A 14 22.28 4.23 -0.85
CA LYS A 14 21.93 3.67 -2.18
C LYS A 14 20.83 4.49 -2.88
N PHE A 15 19.90 5.07 -2.12
CA PHE A 15 18.78 5.85 -2.64
C PHE A 15 19.08 7.36 -2.67
N GLU A 16 20.09 7.84 -1.96
CA GLU A 16 20.52 9.25 -1.99
C GLU A 16 20.89 9.74 -3.39
N ASN A 17 21.45 8.86 -4.22
CA ASN A 17 21.85 9.15 -5.60
C ASN A 17 20.80 8.71 -6.64
N GLY A 18 19.59 8.37 -6.20
CA GLY A 18 18.56 7.78 -7.05
C GLY A 18 18.71 6.26 -7.22
N VAL A 19 17.74 5.65 -7.92
CA VAL A 19 17.67 4.20 -8.12
C VAL A 19 17.13 3.86 -9.50
N TYR A 20 17.59 2.76 -10.08
CA TYR A 20 17.07 2.25 -11.35
C TYR A 20 16.03 1.17 -11.07
N PHE A 21 14.86 1.23 -11.69
CA PHE A 21 13.83 0.22 -11.52
C PHE A 21 12.86 0.19 -12.69
N THR A 22 12.54 -0.99 -13.19
CA THR A 22 11.41 -1.20 -14.11
C THR A 22 10.72 -2.50 -13.73
N CYS A 23 9.41 -2.47 -13.50
CA CYS A 23 8.66 -3.67 -13.18
C CYS A 23 8.64 -4.65 -14.37
N GLU A 24 9.24 -5.83 -14.18
CA GLU A 24 9.26 -6.91 -15.20
C GLU A 24 7.92 -7.65 -15.36
N LYS A 25 6.89 -7.23 -14.61
CA LYS A 25 5.55 -7.87 -14.58
C LYS A 25 5.59 -9.38 -14.33
N CYS A 26 6.57 -9.85 -13.55
CA CYS A 26 6.83 -11.28 -13.30
C CYS A 26 5.88 -11.94 -12.28
N GLY A 27 5.07 -11.16 -11.57
CA GLY A 27 4.10 -11.67 -10.59
C GLY A 27 4.70 -12.11 -9.25
N SER A 28 6.02 -12.04 -9.04
CA SER A 28 6.67 -12.46 -7.79
C SER A 28 6.13 -11.72 -6.56
N CYS A 29 5.95 -10.40 -6.65
CA CYS A 29 5.39 -9.59 -5.55
C CYS A 29 3.88 -9.79 -5.33
N CYS A 30 3.21 -10.54 -6.22
CA CYS A 30 1.80 -10.88 -6.10
C CYS A 30 1.59 -12.22 -5.38
N ARG A 31 2.64 -12.86 -4.87
CA ARG A 31 2.62 -14.15 -4.16
C ARG A 31 3.26 -14.04 -2.79
N GLY A 32 2.89 -14.93 -1.87
CA GLY A 32 3.65 -15.15 -0.63
C GLY A 32 3.52 -14.02 0.37
N PHE A 33 2.32 -13.83 0.91
CA PHE A 33 1.99 -12.74 1.82
C PHE A 33 2.47 -12.93 3.27
N LYS A 34 3.73 -13.36 3.44
CA LYS A 34 4.42 -13.32 4.74
C LYS A 34 5.13 -11.98 4.98
N GLU A 35 5.04 -11.04 4.05
CA GLU A 35 5.88 -9.84 3.98
C GLU A 35 5.17 -8.51 4.34
N GLY A 36 3.85 -8.53 4.58
CA GLY A 36 3.08 -7.35 5.03
C GLY A 36 1.73 -7.24 4.34
N GLU A 37 0.94 -6.23 4.69
CA GLU A 37 -0.39 -5.98 4.11
C GLU A 37 -0.33 -5.18 2.80
N VAL A 38 -1.26 -5.38 1.86
CA VAL A 38 -1.52 -4.42 0.77
C VAL A 38 -2.76 -3.63 1.14
N TYR A 39 -2.54 -2.49 1.78
CA TYR A 39 -3.56 -1.53 2.20
C TYR A 39 -4.19 -0.84 1.00
N LEU A 40 -5.48 -0.56 1.14
CA LEU A 40 -6.33 0.04 0.12
C LEU A 40 -7.06 1.23 0.73
N TYR A 41 -6.82 2.40 0.16
CA TYR A 41 -7.54 3.62 0.51
C TYR A 41 -8.64 3.92 -0.52
N GLN A 42 -9.45 4.94 -0.26
CA GLN A 42 -10.62 5.27 -1.08
C GLN A 42 -10.29 5.40 -2.58
N ASP A 43 -9.20 6.08 -2.91
CA ASP A 43 -8.75 6.24 -4.30
C ASP A 43 -8.34 4.93 -4.96
N ASP A 44 -7.83 3.97 -4.19
CA ASP A 44 -7.53 2.63 -4.69
C ASP A 44 -8.82 1.86 -4.96
N ILE A 45 -9.79 1.92 -4.05
CA ILE A 45 -11.10 1.28 -4.22
C ILE A 45 -11.81 1.85 -5.45
N LYS A 46 -11.85 3.17 -5.61
CA LYS A 46 -12.47 3.84 -6.76
C LYS A 46 -11.83 3.38 -8.06
N ARG A 47 -10.50 3.42 -8.14
CA ARG A 47 -9.75 3.03 -9.35
C ARG A 47 -9.96 1.56 -9.71
N LEU A 48 -9.96 0.67 -8.73
CA LEU A 48 -10.22 -0.76 -8.93
C LEU A 48 -11.66 -0.99 -9.38
N ALA A 49 -12.63 -0.35 -8.74
CA ALA A 49 -14.05 -0.46 -9.08
C ALA A 49 -14.32 0.03 -10.51
N GLU A 50 -13.74 1.17 -10.91
CA GLU A 50 -13.82 1.72 -12.27
C GLU A 50 -13.21 0.76 -13.30
N HIS A 51 -12.00 0.26 -13.03
CA HIS A 51 -11.30 -0.65 -13.94
C HIS A 51 -12.04 -1.99 -14.11
N LEU A 52 -12.62 -2.52 -13.03
CA LEU A 52 -13.41 -3.75 -13.03
C LEU A 52 -14.86 -3.53 -13.46
N LYS A 53 -15.24 -2.29 -13.82
CA LYS A 53 -16.58 -1.90 -14.26
C LYS A 53 -17.66 -2.29 -13.24
N VAL A 54 -17.35 -2.14 -11.95
CA VAL A 54 -18.27 -2.39 -10.84
C VAL A 54 -19.40 -1.36 -10.91
N LYS A 55 -20.65 -1.82 -10.83
CA LYS A 55 -21.84 -0.96 -10.96
C LYS A 55 -22.67 -0.95 -9.68
N GLY A 56 -22.95 0.26 -9.18
CA GLY A 56 -23.85 0.50 -8.06
C GLY A 56 -23.38 -0.10 -6.72
N THR A 57 -24.20 0.09 -5.70
CA THR A 57 -23.89 -0.34 -4.33
C THR A 57 -23.83 -1.86 -4.18
N SER A 58 -24.67 -2.61 -4.91
CA SER A 58 -24.63 -4.07 -4.90
C SER A 58 -23.32 -4.59 -5.49
N GLY A 59 -22.89 -4.05 -6.64
CA GLY A 59 -21.61 -4.40 -7.25
C GLY A 59 -20.43 -4.08 -6.34
N LEU A 60 -20.44 -2.93 -5.66
CA LEU A 60 -19.38 -2.56 -4.70
C LEU A 60 -19.33 -3.53 -3.51
N ARG A 61 -20.50 -4.00 -3.03
CA ARG A 61 -20.57 -4.99 -1.97
C ARG A 61 -19.99 -6.34 -2.42
N ASP A 62 -20.31 -6.78 -3.64
CA ASP A 62 -19.78 -8.04 -4.18
C ASP A 62 -18.27 -7.94 -4.45
N PHE A 63 -17.82 -6.80 -4.98
CA PHE A 63 -16.40 -6.46 -5.11
C PHE A 63 -15.69 -6.54 -3.75
N ALA A 64 -16.26 -5.91 -2.73
CA ALA A 64 -15.69 -5.89 -1.39
C ALA A 64 -15.56 -7.29 -0.79
N LYS A 65 -16.64 -8.09 -0.84
CA LYS A 65 -16.65 -9.47 -0.32
C LYS A 65 -15.64 -10.37 -1.02
N LYS A 66 -15.46 -10.17 -2.32
CA LYS A 66 -14.57 -10.99 -3.14
C LYS A 66 -13.10 -10.61 -2.95
N TYR A 67 -12.77 -9.32 -3.05
CA TYR A 67 -11.39 -8.87 -3.20
C TYR A 67 -10.79 -8.19 -1.97
N LEU A 68 -11.60 -7.79 -1.00
CA LEU A 68 -11.13 -7.02 0.15
C LEU A 68 -11.23 -7.84 1.44
N LYS A 69 -10.39 -7.49 2.40
CA LYS A 69 -10.50 -7.90 3.80
C LYS A 69 -10.36 -6.67 4.69
N VAL A 70 -11.01 -6.70 5.85
CA VAL A 70 -10.80 -5.69 6.88
C VAL A 70 -9.59 -6.10 7.70
N VAL A 71 -8.60 -5.21 7.82
CA VAL A 71 -7.37 -5.45 8.59
C VAL A 71 -7.27 -4.49 9.77
N ASN A 72 -6.47 -4.84 10.76
CA ASN A 72 -6.07 -3.90 11.81
C ASN A 72 -4.91 -3.06 11.30
N ASP A 73 -4.94 -1.78 11.60
CA ASP A 73 -3.91 -0.83 11.24
C ASP A 73 -3.60 0.11 12.41
N SER A 74 -2.47 0.80 12.33
CA SER A 74 -2.09 1.76 13.35
C SER A 74 -1.32 2.95 12.81
N PHE A 75 -1.69 4.14 13.28
CA PHE A 75 -1.04 5.39 12.90
C PHE A 75 -0.48 6.11 14.11
N PHE A 76 0.78 6.54 14.05
CA PHE A 76 1.41 7.36 15.07
C PHE A 76 1.23 8.85 14.73
N LEU A 77 0.61 9.60 15.65
CA LEU A 77 0.48 11.05 15.53
C LEU A 77 0.99 11.73 16.79
N LYS A 78 1.89 12.70 16.62
CA LYS A 78 2.23 13.70 17.63
C LYS A 78 1.56 15.02 17.25
N GLU A 79 0.57 15.44 18.03
CA GLU A 79 -0.09 16.72 17.80
C GLU A 79 0.85 17.88 18.19
N PRO A 80 0.77 19.05 17.53
CA PRO A 80 1.69 20.17 17.79
C PRO A 80 1.72 20.61 19.26
N SER A 81 0.57 20.56 19.95
CA SER A 81 0.42 20.92 21.36
C SER A 81 0.69 19.77 22.34
N ALA A 82 0.96 18.55 21.84
CA ALA A 82 1.11 17.37 22.69
C ALA A 82 2.57 17.15 23.11
N GLU A 83 2.79 16.95 24.42
CA GLU A 83 4.10 16.59 24.96
C GLU A 83 4.63 15.27 24.38
N ARG A 84 3.73 14.30 24.15
CA ARG A 84 4.05 12.96 23.62
C ARG A 84 3.11 12.59 22.47
N GLY A 85 3.66 11.89 21.48
CA GLY A 85 2.86 11.29 20.42
C GLY A 85 2.09 10.07 20.90
N LYS A 86 1.01 9.74 20.18
CA LYS A 86 0.13 8.61 20.48
C LYS A 86 -0.02 7.73 19.24
N THR A 87 -0.09 6.43 19.46
CA THR A 87 -0.44 5.46 18.42
C THR A 87 -1.93 5.16 18.50
N TYR A 88 -2.62 5.34 17.39
CA TYR A 88 -4.04 5.04 17.23
C TYR A 88 -4.18 3.72 16.50
N ARG A 89 -5.04 2.82 16.97
CA ARG A 89 -5.36 1.57 16.29
C ARG A 89 -6.76 1.67 15.71
N PHE A 90 -6.91 1.29 14.44
CA PHE A 90 -8.18 1.37 13.73
C PHE A 90 -8.27 0.27 12.67
N LYS A 91 -9.40 0.20 11.98
CA LYS A 91 -9.62 -0.76 10.90
C LYS A 91 -9.30 -0.12 9.54
N SER A 92 -8.63 -0.87 8.68
CA SER A 92 -8.34 -0.49 7.30
C SER A 92 -8.80 -1.57 6.34
N LEU A 93 -8.68 -1.32 5.05
CA LEU A 93 -8.94 -2.31 4.00
C LEU A 93 -7.63 -2.80 3.44
N GLY A 94 -7.54 -4.11 3.22
CA GLY A 94 -6.44 -4.73 2.49
C GLY A 94 -6.94 -5.67 1.42
N PHE A 95 -6.07 -6.06 0.49
CA PHE A 95 -6.41 -7.11 -0.46
C PHE A 95 -6.61 -8.45 0.24
N LYS A 96 -7.65 -9.17 -0.18
CA LYS A 96 -7.86 -10.57 0.18
C LYS A 96 -7.05 -11.47 -0.74
N PHE A 97 -6.03 -12.12 -0.19
CA PHE A 97 -5.23 -13.13 -0.87
C PHE A 97 -5.94 -14.48 -0.85
N ALA A 98 -5.58 -15.36 -1.78
CA ALA A 98 -6.21 -16.67 -1.97
C ALA A 98 -5.16 -17.77 -2.21
N GLY A 99 -5.59 -19.03 -2.09
CA GLY A 99 -4.72 -20.19 -2.28
C GLY A 99 -3.75 -20.44 -1.12
N GLU A 100 -3.10 -21.60 -1.14
CA GLU A 100 -2.09 -21.98 -0.15
C GLU A 100 -0.82 -21.14 -0.24
N ASP A 101 -0.51 -20.58 -1.42
CA ASP A 101 0.62 -19.68 -1.66
C ASP A 101 0.31 -18.21 -1.35
N GLU A 102 -0.88 -17.91 -0.81
CA GLU A 102 -1.36 -16.56 -0.49
C GLU A 102 -1.12 -15.59 -1.65
N HIS A 103 -1.63 -15.91 -2.84
CA HIS A 103 -1.49 -15.06 -4.01
C HIS A 103 -2.62 -14.03 -4.14
N CYS A 104 -2.29 -12.90 -4.77
CA CYS A 104 -3.26 -11.87 -5.13
C CYS A 104 -4.26 -12.46 -6.14
N GLN A 105 -5.55 -12.29 -5.91
CA GLN A 105 -6.61 -12.83 -6.78
C GLN A 105 -6.60 -12.26 -8.22
N PHE A 106 -5.83 -11.20 -8.48
CA PHE A 106 -5.63 -10.63 -9.81
C PHE A 106 -4.37 -11.15 -10.52
N LEU A 107 -3.74 -12.19 -10.00
CA LEU A 107 -2.58 -12.83 -10.61
C LEU A 107 -3.04 -13.98 -11.51
N LYS A 108 -2.85 -13.84 -12.82
CA LYS A 108 -3.17 -14.88 -13.81
C LYS A 108 -1.96 -15.12 -14.71
N ASP A 109 -1.56 -16.37 -14.90
CA ASP A 109 -0.41 -16.75 -15.74
C ASP A 109 0.87 -15.97 -15.37
N SER A 110 1.09 -15.79 -14.06
CA SER A 110 2.19 -14.98 -13.48
C SER A 110 2.19 -13.49 -13.89
N ARG A 111 1.05 -12.96 -14.33
CA ARG A 111 0.87 -11.55 -14.68
C ARG A 111 -0.29 -10.93 -13.91
N CYS A 112 -0.10 -9.68 -13.50
CA CYS A 112 -1.14 -8.89 -12.84
C CYS A 112 -2.18 -8.44 -13.88
N THR A 113 -3.43 -8.88 -13.75
CA THR A 113 -4.51 -8.55 -14.68
C THR A 113 -5.01 -7.11 -14.55
N ILE A 114 -4.71 -6.44 -13.43
CA ILE A 114 -5.11 -5.07 -13.12
C ILE A 114 -3.92 -4.10 -13.13
N HIS A 115 -2.86 -4.40 -13.88
CA HIS A 115 -1.57 -3.68 -13.78
C HIS A 115 -1.70 -2.15 -13.84
N GLU A 116 -2.57 -1.64 -14.70
CA GLU A 116 -2.85 -0.20 -14.87
C GLU A 116 -3.69 0.40 -13.73
N ALA A 117 -4.49 -0.43 -13.04
CA ALA A 117 -5.36 -0.02 -11.94
C ALA A 117 -4.87 -0.42 -10.54
N ARG A 118 -3.67 -1.00 -10.45
CA ARG A 118 -3.02 -1.44 -9.19
C ARG A 118 -3.17 -0.40 -8.09
N PRO A 119 -3.30 -0.78 -6.81
CA PRO A 119 -3.34 0.18 -5.72
C PRO A 119 -2.01 0.94 -5.58
N PHE A 120 -2.02 2.04 -4.83
CA PHE A 120 -0.85 2.88 -4.66
C PHE A 120 0.37 2.11 -4.18
N GLN A 121 0.24 1.28 -3.13
CA GLN A 121 1.35 0.49 -2.61
C GLN A 121 1.99 -0.42 -3.68
N CYS A 122 1.18 -1.07 -4.52
CA CYS A 122 1.69 -1.91 -5.61
C CYS A 122 2.38 -1.11 -6.74
N ARG A 123 2.01 0.16 -6.95
CA ARG A 123 2.70 1.04 -7.91
C ARG A 123 3.96 1.67 -7.34
N ALA A 124 3.94 1.97 -6.05
CA ALA A 124 4.99 2.65 -5.34
C ALA A 124 6.20 1.75 -5.10
N PHE A 125 6.05 0.43 -5.19
CA PHE A 125 7.18 -0.49 -5.07
C PHE A 125 8.26 -0.23 -6.14
N PRO A 126 9.55 -0.15 -5.76
CA PRO A 126 10.08 -0.23 -4.40
C PRO A 126 10.23 1.15 -3.72
N ILE A 127 10.14 2.24 -4.49
CA ILE A 127 10.62 3.57 -4.09
C ILE A 127 9.71 4.34 -3.12
N GLY A 128 8.42 4.02 -3.04
CA GLY A 128 7.54 4.60 -2.03
C GLY A 128 7.56 3.84 -0.72
N TRP A 129 8.10 2.62 -0.70
CA TRP A 129 8.08 1.79 0.51
C TRP A 129 9.19 2.22 1.44
N ASN A 130 8.83 2.95 2.50
CA ASN A 130 9.78 3.44 3.51
C ASN A 130 10.74 2.35 3.98
N MET A 131 10.23 1.14 4.26
CA MET A 131 11.03 -0.01 4.71
C MET A 131 12.09 -0.51 3.72
N LEU A 132 11.98 -0.20 2.43
CA LEU A 132 12.96 -0.57 1.40
C LEU A 132 13.98 0.55 1.18
N ILE A 133 13.52 1.80 1.17
CA ILE A 133 14.39 2.95 0.89
C ILE A 133 15.26 3.35 2.09
N ASN A 134 14.77 3.10 3.31
CA ASN A 134 15.47 3.39 4.56
C ASN A 134 16.33 2.22 5.08
N ASN A 135 16.22 1.04 4.45
CA ASN A 135 16.95 -0.15 4.88
C ASN A 135 17.46 -0.99 3.70
N ILE A 136 18.75 -0.86 3.42
CA ILE A 136 19.42 -1.55 2.33
C ILE A 136 19.40 -3.08 2.49
N LYS A 137 19.30 -3.61 3.72
CA LYS A 137 19.19 -5.04 3.96
C LYS A 137 17.85 -5.56 3.43
N ASN A 138 16.76 -4.86 3.74
CA ASN A 138 15.44 -5.20 3.21
C ASN A 138 15.44 -5.16 1.68
N PHE A 139 16.02 -4.12 1.08
CA PHE A 139 16.16 -4.04 -0.37
C PHE A 139 16.89 -5.26 -0.98
N LYS A 140 18.03 -5.65 -0.39
CA LYS A 140 18.79 -6.85 -0.82
C LYS A 140 18.05 -8.15 -0.58
N ASP A 141 17.24 -8.24 0.48
CA ASP A 141 16.46 -9.44 0.76
C ASP A 141 15.31 -9.58 -0.25
N TYR A 142 14.61 -8.48 -0.56
CA TYR A 142 13.58 -8.45 -1.60
C TYR A 142 14.15 -8.72 -3.00
N SER A 143 15.39 -8.27 -3.29
CA SER A 143 16.03 -8.54 -4.58
C SER A 143 16.29 -10.02 -4.83
N LYS A 144 16.34 -10.87 -3.80
CA LYS A 144 16.44 -12.33 -3.99
C LYS A 144 15.25 -12.94 -4.73
N ARG A 145 14.08 -12.27 -4.71
CA ARG A 145 12.82 -12.77 -5.28
C ARG A 145 12.28 -11.90 -6.42
N CYS A 146 12.87 -10.74 -6.65
CA CYS A 146 12.41 -9.77 -7.64
C CYS A 146 13.50 -9.46 -8.68
N LEU A 147 13.33 -9.96 -9.91
CA LEU A 147 14.25 -9.72 -11.03
C LEU A 147 14.50 -8.22 -11.27
N ALA A 148 13.46 -7.39 -11.18
CA ALA A 148 13.58 -5.95 -11.34
C ALA A 148 14.52 -5.31 -10.30
N LEU A 149 14.52 -5.80 -9.07
CA LEU A 149 15.43 -5.33 -8.02
C LEU A 149 16.85 -5.89 -8.20
N GLN A 150 17.01 -7.09 -8.77
CA GLN A 150 18.33 -7.59 -9.17
C GLN A 150 18.93 -6.70 -10.26
N ASN A 151 18.14 -6.38 -11.29
CA ASN A 151 18.50 -5.44 -12.35
C ASN A 151 18.86 -4.05 -11.77
N SER A 152 18.15 -3.60 -10.75
CA SER A 152 18.44 -2.35 -10.04
C SER A 152 19.84 -2.31 -9.40
N LEU A 153 20.32 -3.44 -8.89
CA LEU A 153 21.68 -3.54 -8.31
C LEU A 153 22.76 -3.33 -9.37
N GLU A 154 22.45 -3.65 -10.63
CA GLU A 154 23.29 -3.43 -11.80
C GLU A 154 23.00 -2.10 -12.53
N ASN A 155 22.21 -1.21 -11.91
CA ASN A 155 21.78 0.08 -12.48
C ASN A 155 21.01 -0.05 -13.81
N LYS A 156 20.20 -1.11 -13.97
CA LYS A 156 19.33 -1.33 -15.13
C LYS A 156 17.88 -0.95 -14.81
N GLY A 157 17.18 -0.41 -15.81
CA GLY A 157 15.78 0.02 -15.72
C GLY A 157 15.62 1.53 -15.83
N LYS A 158 14.42 2.04 -15.53
CA LYS A 158 14.16 3.48 -15.50
C LYS A 158 14.85 4.10 -14.28
N PHE A 159 15.59 5.18 -14.48
CA PHE A 159 16.13 5.96 -13.37
C PHE A 159 15.03 6.75 -12.65
N TYR A 160 15.08 6.73 -11.32
CA TYR A 160 14.28 7.57 -10.42
C TYR A 160 15.22 8.43 -9.58
N SER A 161 15.02 9.74 -9.61
CA SER A 161 15.82 10.68 -8.84
C SER A 161 15.53 10.60 -7.34
N ARG A 162 16.38 11.20 -6.52
CA ARG A 162 16.16 11.35 -5.08
C ARG A 162 14.83 12.04 -4.79
N GLU A 163 14.52 13.09 -5.54
CA GLU A 163 13.29 13.88 -5.40
C GLU A 163 12.07 13.04 -5.74
N GLU A 164 12.14 12.21 -6.79
CA GLU A 164 11.06 11.26 -7.11
C GLU A 164 10.87 10.25 -5.97
N ILE A 165 11.95 9.66 -5.44
CA ILE A 165 11.85 8.70 -4.32
C ILE A 165 11.16 9.36 -3.12
N ILE A 166 11.58 10.56 -2.72
CA ILE A 166 10.98 11.30 -1.60
C ILE A 166 9.52 11.63 -1.87
N LEU A 167 9.17 12.01 -3.11
CA LEU A 167 7.80 12.31 -3.50
C LEU A 167 6.89 11.09 -3.32
N TRP A 168 7.32 9.92 -3.82
CA TRP A 168 6.53 8.68 -3.72
C TRP A 168 6.40 8.19 -2.27
N ALA A 169 7.46 8.27 -1.48
CA ALA A 169 7.44 7.88 -0.07
C ALA A 169 6.58 8.81 0.79
N THR A 170 6.67 10.13 0.56
CA THR A 170 5.82 11.13 1.23
C THR A 170 4.36 10.91 0.89
N LYS A 171 4.04 10.61 -0.38
CA LYS A 171 2.67 10.38 -0.82
C LYS A 171 2.02 9.17 -0.13
N GLU A 172 2.75 8.10 0.13
CA GLU A 172 2.22 6.95 0.89
C GLU A 172 1.76 7.38 2.29
N TYR A 173 2.65 8.11 2.99
CA TYR A 173 2.37 8.62 4.34
C TYR A 173 1.21 9.62 4.35
N GLU A 174 1.12 10.50 3.35
CA GLU A 174 0.00 11.45 3.20
C GLU A 174 -1.32 10.72 3.02
N MET A 175 -1.38 9.70 2.16
CA MET A 175 -2.59 8.88 1.98
C MET A 175 -3.01 8.18 3.27
N GLU A 176 -2.07 7.59 4.01
CA GLU A 176 -2.33 6.96 5.31
C GLU A 176 -2.82 7.99 6.34
N LYS A 177 -2.20 9.17 6.40
CA LYS A 177 -2.57 10.27 7.28
C LYS A 177 -3.96 10.82 6.96
N GLU A 178 -4.28 11.00 5.69
CA GLU A 178 -5.61 11.42 5.23
C GLU A 178 -6.67 10.41 5.63
N TYR A 179 -6.42 9.12 5.38
CA TYR A 179 -7.30 8.04 5.80
C TYR A 179 -7.48 7.99 7.32
N PHE A 180 -6.40 8.18 8.08
CA PHE A 180 -6.46 8.27 9.54
C PHE A 180 -7.40 9.40 10.01
N PHE A 181 -7.28 10.60 9.43
CA PHE A 181 -8.16 11.71 9.80
C PHE A 181 -9.60 11.48 9.37
N GLU A 182 -9.83 10.83 8.24
CA GLU A 182 -11.16 10.39 7.83
C GLU A 182 -11.77 9.40 8.84
N MET A 183 -11.00 8.38 9.24
CA MET A 183 -11.43 7.45 10.29
C MET A 183 -11.72 8.17 11.60
N ARG A 184 -10.88 9.12 12.01
CA ARG A 184 -11.09 9.94 13.22
C ARG A 184 -12.39 10.75 13.15
N ARG A 185 -12.72 11.37 12.01
CA ARG A 185 -13.98 12.11 11.81
C ARG A 185 -15.22 11.21 11.88
N ASN A 186 -15.03 9.91 11.68
CA ASN A 186 -16.08 8.90 11.69
C ASN A 186 -16.03 8.02 12.95
N ASP A 187 -15.45 8.52 14.05
CA ASP A 187 -15.31 7.80 15.34
C ASP A 187 -14.65 6.42 15.20
N PHE A 188 -13.73 6.30 14.25
CA PHE A 188 -13.05 5.05 13.87
C PHE A 188 -13.98 3.92 13.40
N ASN A 189 -15.20 4.25 12.98
CA ASN A 189 -16.14 3.30 12.41
C ASN A 189 -15.95 3.15 10.89
N ILE A 190 -15.34 2.03 10.49
CA ILE A 190 -15.05 1.73 9.08
C ILE A 190 -16.31 1.65 8.20
N PHE A 191 -17.48 1.33 8.76
CA PHE A 191 -18.74 1.27 7.98
C PHE A 191 -19.28 2.64 7.62
N ASN A 192 -18.91 3.68 8.39
CA ASN A 192 -19.25 5.05 8.04
C ASN A 192 -18.38 5.54 6.88
N VAL A 193 -17.10 5.13 6.86
CA VAL A 193 -16.15 5.45 5.77
C VAL A 193 -16.44 4.64 4.51
N TYR A 194 -16.83 3.37 4.65
CA TYR A 194 -17.15 2.48 3.53
C TYR A 194 -18.54 1.84 3.72
N PRO A 195 -19.63 2.55 3.34
CA PRO A 195 -21.01 2.08 3.56
C PRO A 195 -21.40 0.82 2.78
N PHE A 196 -20.62 0.43 1.76
CA PHE A 196 -20.84 -0.79 0.99
C PHE A 196 -20.34 -2.05 1.73
N LEU A 197 -19.51 -1.90 2.77
CA LEU A 197 -19.03 -3.03 3.56
C LEU A 197 -20.18 -3.68 4.34
N SER A 198 -20.08 -4.99 4.50
CA SER A 198 -21.06 -5.77 5.25
C SER A 198 -20.49 -6.15 6.61
N LYS A 199 -21.34 -6.22 7.65
CA LYS A 199 -20.88 -6.47 9.03
C LYS A 199 -20.18 -7.82 9.20
N ASP A 200 -20.51 -8.81 8.38
CA ASP A 200 -19.84 -10.12 8.31
C ASP A 200 -18.39 -10.07 7.84
N MET A 201 -17.93 -8.94 7.29
CA MET A 201 -16.54 -8.74 6.89
C MET A 201 -15.60 -8.34 8.03
N LEU A 202 -16.14 -7.91 9.18
CA LEU A 202 -15.35 -7.84 10.42
C LEU A 202 -15.20 -9.26 10.91
N GLU A 203 -14.00 -9.82 10.73
CA GLU A 203 -13.60 -11.19 11.09
C GLU A 203 -14.61 -11.95 11.96
N LYS A 204 -15.25 -12.97 11.37
CA LYS A 204 -15.37 -14.24 12.10
C LYS A 204 -13.93 -14.74 12.27
N LYS A 205 -13.43 -14.80 13.50
CA LYS A 205 -12.24 -15.61 13.80
C LYS A 205 -12.47 -17.03 13.23
N PRO A 206 -11.48 -17.69 12.63
CA PRO A 206 -11.49 -19.15 12.60
C PRO A 206 -11.54 -19.71 14.02
#